data_AF-A0AAW8W757-F1
#
_entry.id   AF-A0AAW8W757-F1
#
_cell.length_a   1.000
_cell.length_b   1.000
_cell.length_c   1.000
_cell.angle_alpha   90.00
_cell.angle_beta   90.00
_cell.angle_gamma   90.00
#
_symmetry.space_group_name_H-M   'P 1'
#
loop_
_entity.id
_entity.type
_entity.pdbx_description
1 polymer ?
#
loop_
_entity_poly.entity_id
_entity_poly.type
_entity_poly.pdbx_seq_one_letter_code
_entity_poly.pdbx_strand_id
1 'polypeptide(L)' 'MKHFTKGFLFGVVATASAVAGAVFSFKKKVVQPIEEQEERFEENRKRANRKSHSAHHV' A
#
# COMPACT_ATOMS: atom_id res chain seq x y z
N MET A 1 -6.88 42.22 -4.26
CA MET A 1 -6.77 41.08 -3.31
C MET A 1 -7.51 39.81 -3.76
N LYS A 2 -8.73 39.87 -4.32
CA LYS A 2 -9.55 38.66 -4.62
C LYS A 2 -8.89 37.63 -5.57
N HIS A 3 -8.06 38.06 -6.53
CA HIS A 3 -7.37 37.16 -7.45
C HIS A 3 -6.16 36.45 -6.81
N PHE A 4 -5.46 37.12 -5.90
CA PHE A 4 -4.34 36.55 -5.16
C PHE A 4 -4.80 35.42 -4.23
N THR A 5 -5.86 35.65 -3.46
CA THR A 5 -6.41 34.63 -2.55
C THR A 5 -6.86 33.38 -3.32
N LYS A 6 -7.46 33.53 -4.51
CA LYS A 6 -7.84 32.39 -5.37
C LYS A 6 -6.63 31.62 -5.86
N GLY A 7 -5.58 32.30 -6.35
CA GLY A 7 -4.35 31.67 -6.82
C GLY A 7 -3.61 30.94 -5.70
N PHE A 8 -3.56 31.54 -4.50
CA PHE A 8 -2.97 30.92 -3.32
C PHE A 8 -3.72 29.65 -2.90
N LEU A 9 -5.06 29.70 -2.81
CA LEU A 9 -5.87 28.54 -2.46
C LEU A 9 -5.68 27.40 -3.46
N PHE A 10 -5.66 27.72 -4.75
CA PHE A 10 -5.40 26.75 -5.81
C PHE A 10 -4.00 26.14 -5.69
N GLY A 11 -2.98 26.95 -5.41
CA GLY A 11 -1.61 26.48 -5.19
C GLY A 11 -1.52 25.49 -4.02
N VAL A 12 -2.15 25.82 -2.89
CA VAL A 12 -2.18 24.92 -1.71
C VAL A 12 -2.86 23.60 -2.04
N VAL A 13 -4.02 23.63 -2.70
CA VAL A 13 -4.73 22.41 -3.12
C VAL A 13 -3.90 21.59 -4.09
N ALA A 14 -3.24 22.23 -5.05
CA ALA A 14 -2.39 21.56 -6.03
C ALA A 14 -1.20 20.86 -5.35
N THR A 15 -0.50 21.54 -4.44
CA THR A 15 0.62 20.95 -3.70
C THR A 15 0.16 19.80 -2.79
N ALA A 16 -0.94 19.98 -2.06
CA ALA A 16 -1.50 18.92 -1.22
C ALA A 16 -1.89 17.69 -2.03
N SER A 17 -2.53 17.90 -3.19
CA SER A 17 -2.90 16.83 -4.12
C SER A 17 -1.69 16.11 -4.67
N ALA A 18 -0.63 16.84 -5.04
CA ALA A 18 0.61 16.25 -5.53
C ALA A 18 1.28 15.37 -4.47
N VAL A 19 1.38 15.84 -3.23
CA VAL A 19 1.96 15.06 -2.11
C VAL A 19 1.12 13.82 -1.83
N ALA A 20 -0.21 13.97 -1.74
CA ALA A 20 -1.11 12.85 -1.52
C ALA A 20 -0.99 11.81 -2.65
N GLY A 21 -0.96 12.26 -3.91
CA GLY A 21 -0.79 11.40 -5.09
C GLY A 21 0.55 10.66 -5.08
N ALA A 22 1.64 11.32 -4.69
CA ALA A 22 2.96 10.71 -4.60
C ALA A 22 2.99 9.60 -3.52
N VAL A 23 2.47 9.87 -2.33
CA VAL A 23 2.41 8.90 -1.23
C VAL A 23 1.54 7.70 -1.61
N PHE A 24 0.36 7.94 -2.20
CA PHE A 24 -0.54 6.86 -2.61
C PHE A 24 0.07 5.97 -3.71
N SER A 25 0.74 6.60 -4.69
CA SER A 25 1.40 5.90 -5.78
C SER A 25 2.58 5.07 -5.27
N PHE A 26 3.38 5.62 -4.35
CA PHE A 26 4.49 4.89 -3.73
C PHE A 26 4.00 3.68 -2.92
N LYS A 27 2.94 3.86 -2.12
CA LYS A 27 2.33 2.75 -1.38
C LYS A 27 1.86 1.63 -2.31
N LYS A 28 1.27 1.97 -3.45
CA LYS A 28 0.75 1.00 -4.44
C LYS A 28 1.86 0.31 -5.24
N LYS A 29 2.92 1.03 -5.60
CA LYS A 29 3.99 0.50 -6.47
C LYS A 29 5.12 -0.17 -5.74
N VAL A 30 5.41 0.22 -4.51
CA VAL A 30 6.58 -0.26 -3.76
C VAL A 30 6.17 -1.05 -2.53
N VAL A 31 5.32 -0.48 -1.67
CA VAL A 31 5.00 -1.09 -0.38
C VAL A 31 4.11 -2.33 -0.53
N GLN A 32 2.98 -2.22 -1.24
CA GLN A 32 2.05 -3.34 -1.42
C GLN A 32 2.67 -4.59 -2.05
N PRO A 33 3.50 -4.51 -3.10
CA PRO A 33 4.15 -5.69 -3.66
C PRO A 33 5.10 -6.40 -2.68
N ILE A 34 5.67 -5.67 -1.71
CA ILE A 34 6.52 -6.26 -0.67
C ILE A 34 5.64 -6.99 0.35
N GLU A 35 4.62 -6.30 0.87
CA GLU A 35 3.66 -6.86 1.83
C GLU A 35 2.96 -8.11 1.27
N GLU A 36 2.49 -8.07 0.02
CA GLU A 36 1.81 -9.20 -0.62
C GLU A 36 2.74 -10.41 -0.78
N GLN A 37 4.03 -10.18 -1.06
CA GLN A 37 4.99 -11.27 -1.12
C GLN A 37 5.24 -11.90 0.26
N GLU A 38 5.43 -11.08 1.30
CA GLU A 38 5.57 -11.56 2.67
C GLU A 38 4.35 -12.36 3.12
N GLU A 39 3.15 -11.86 2.83
CA GLU A 39 1.88 -12.52 3.16
C GLU A 39 1.74 -13.86 2.43
N ARG A 40 2.14 -13.93 1.15
CA ARG A 40 2.19 -15.19 0.39
C ARG A 40 3.15 -16.21 1.01
N PHE A 41 4.32 -15.79 1.49
CA PHE A 41 5.24 -16.71 2.17
C PHE A 41 4.65 -17.24 3.47
N GLU A 42 4.02 -16.37 4.27
CA GLU A 42 3.40 -16.77 5.52
C GLU A 42 2.21 -17.72 5.28
N GLU A 43 1.39 -17.45 4.28
CA GLU A 43 0.27 -18.32 3.92
C GLU A 43 0.75 -19.68 3.45
N ASN A 44 1.80 -19.73 2.60
CA ASN A 44 2.41 -20.98 2.17
C ASN A 44 2.96 -21.78 3.37
N ARG A 45 3.62 -21.11 4.33
CA ARG A 45 4.08 -21.75 5.57
C ARG A 45 2.92 -22.32 6.38
N LYS A 46 1.84 -21.57 6.58
CA LYS A 46 0.62 -22.03 7.27
C LYS A 46 0.01 -23.25 6.57
N ARG A 47 -0.10 -23.21 5.24
CA ARG A 47 -0.63 -24.32 4.42
C ARG A 47 0.27 -25.56 4.50
N ALA A 48 1.58 -25.39 4.45
CA ALA A 48 2.56 -26.47 4.56
C ALA A 48 2.48 -27.16 5.94
N ASN A 49 2.43 -26.38 7.03
CA ASN A 49 2.26 -26.93 8.37
C ASN A 49 0.94 -27.70 8.48
N ARG A 50 -0.17 -27.14 7.99
CA ARG A 50 -1.46 -27.84 7.98
C ARG A 50 -1.39 -29.18 7.23
N LYS A 51 -0.72 -29.21 6.07
CA LYS A 51 -0.54 -30.43 5.27
C LYS A 51 0.35 -31.46 5.99
N SER A 52 1.41 -31.01 6.64
CA SER A 52 2.29 -31.86 7.45
C SER A 52 1.54 -32.51 8.62
N HIS A 53 0.73 -31.74 9.35
CA HIS A 53 -0.11 -32.28 10.43
C HIS A 53 -1.13 -33.30 9.93
N SER A 54 -1.79 -33.04 8.78
CA SER A 54 -2.73 -34.01 8.22
C SER A 54 -2.06 -35.31 7.79
N ALA A 55 -0.83 -35.26 7.29
CA ALA A 55 -0.10 -36.45 6.83
C ALA A 55 0.40 -37.34 7.97
N HIS A 56 0.60 -36.79 9.17
CA HIS A 56 0.96 -37.56 10.37
C HIS A 56 -0.23 -38.24 11.05
N HIS A 57 -1.47 -37.91 10.67
CA HIS A 57 -2.69 -38.51 11.23
C HIS A 57 -3.35 -39.54 10.29
N VAL A 58 -2.69 -39.94 9.19
CA VAL A 58 -3.14 -41.01 8.27
C VAL A 58 -2.26 -42.24 8.41
#